data_AF-A0A149UR89-F1
#
_entry.id   AF-A0A149UR89-F1
#
_cell.length_a   1.000
_cell.length_b   1.000
_cell.length_c   1.000
_cell.angle_alpha   90.00
_cell.angle_beta   90.00
_cell.angle_gamma   90.00
#
_symmetry.space_group_name_H-M   'P 1'
#
loop_
_entity.id
_entity.type
_entity.pdbx_description
1 polymer ?
#
loop_
_entity_poly.entity_id
_entity_poly.type
_entity_poly.pdbx_seq_one_letter_code
_entity_poly.pdbx_strand_id
1 'polypeptide(L)'
;MTRTRRYLLSLGIVLVLLGIGTYKFVLRPEYAQLPVSASTGPHPKLPPPNATLMPTVNIARPVGWKDGEMPRAAKGLSVKAFAKGLNADFSHLRQFRVI
;
A
#
# COMPACT_ATOMS: atom_id res chain seq x y z
N MET A 1 -50.76 -7.00 -1.53
CA MET A 1 -49.29 -7.22 -1.50
C MET A 1 -48.95 -8.03 -0.26
N THR A 2 -48.75 -9.34 -0.42
CA THR A 2 -48.71 -10.34 0.66
C THR A 2 -47.50 -10.15 1.58
N ARG A 3 -47.69 -10.30 2.90
CA ARG A 3 -46.67 -10.03 3.95
C ARG A 3 -45.33 -10.73 3.67
N THR A 4 -45.38 -11.92 3.08
CA THR A 4 -44.22 -12.73 2.65
C THR A 4 -43.32 -12.00 1.64
N ARG A 5 -43.88 -11.25 0.69
CA ARG A 5 -43.10 -10.47 -0.30
C ARG A 5 -42.30 -9.35 0.36
N ARG A 6 -42.83 -8.75 1.43
CA ARG A 6 -42.12 -7.69 2.18
C ARG A 6 -40.92 -8.27 2.95
N TYR A 7 -41.07 -9.45 3.53
CA TYR A 7 -39.98 -10.16 4.21
C TYR A 7 -38.86 -10.60 3.26
N LEU A 8 -39.21 -11.10 2.07
CA LEU A 8 -38.22 -11.47 1.05
C LEU A 8 -37.43 -10.25 0.54
N LEU A 9 -38.12 -9.12 0.34
CA LEU A 9 -37.46 -7.87 -0.05
C LEU A 9 -36.53 -7.35 1.06
N SER A 10 -36.95 -7.37 2.32
CA SER A 10 -36.09 -6.96 3.44
C SER A 10 -34.88 -7.89 3.61
N LEU A 11 -35.04 -9.21 3.44
CA LEU A 11 -33.94 -10.16 3.54
C LEU A 11 -32.90 -9.95 2.43
N GLY A 12 -33.35 -9.70 1.20
CA GLY A 12 -32.47 -9.36 0.08
C GLY A 12 -31.67 -8.08 0.34
N ILE A 13 -32.30 -7.04 0.89
CA ILE A 13 -31.60 -5.78 1.23
C ILE A 13 -30.54 -6.00 2.31
N VAL A 14 -30.86 -6.79 3.35
CA VAL A 14 -29.90 -7.10 4.43
C VAL A 14 -28.69 -7.87 3.90
N LEU A 15 -28.90 -8.85 3.02
CA LEU A 15 -27.80 -9.60 2.39
C LEU A 15 -26.92 -8.71 1.51
N VAL A 16 -27.52 -7.78 0.78
CA VAL A 16 -26.77 -6.81 -0.05
C VAL A 16 -25.94 -5.87 0.83
N LEU A 17 -26.49 -5.35 1.93
CA LEU A 17 -25.75 -4.48 2.87
C LEU A 17 -24.59 -5.21 3.54
N LEU A 18 -24.81 -6.48 3.96
CA LEU A 18 -23.74 -7.33 4.49
C LEU A 18 -22.65 -7.61 3.46
N GLY A 19 -23.02 -7.89 2.21
CA GLY A 19 -22.08 -8.11 1.12
C GLY A 19 -21.23 -6.88 0.79
N ILE A 20 -21.85 -5.69 0.75
CA ILE A 20 -21.14 -4.43 0.50
C ILE A 20 -20.17 -4.10 1.65
N GLY A 21 -20.60 -4.27 2.90
CA GLY A 21 -19.75 -4.01 4.08
C GLY A 21 -18.54 -4.96 4.14
N THR A 22 -18.76 -6.25 3.90
CA THR A 22 -17.67 -7.25 3.87
C THR A 22 -16.71 -7.02 2.71
N TYR A 23 -17.19 -6.68 1.51
CA TYR A 23 -16.35 -6.35 0.36
C TYR A 23 -15.40 -5.18 0.63
N LYS A 24 -15.90 -4.09 1.22
CA LYS A 24 -15.08 -2.90 1.56
C LYS A 24 -14.02 -3.21 2.60
N PHE A 25 -14.38 -3.97 3.64
CA PHE A 25 -13.47 -4.31 4.75
C PHE A 25 -12.33 -5.23 4.31
N VAL A 26 -12.62 -6.21 3.45
CA VAL A 26 -11.63 -7.21 3.02
C VAL A 26 -10.70 -6.68 1.93
N LEU A 27 -11.24 -5.96 0.93
CA LEU A 27 -10.45 -5.63 -0.27
C LEU A 27 -9.81 -4.24 -0.24
N ARG A 28 -10.31 -3.32 0.59
CA ARG A 28 -9.78 -1.95 0.67
C ARG A 28 -9.83 -1.41 2.10
N PRO A 29 -8.99 -1.95 3.01
CA PRO A 29 -8.95 -1.52 4.40
C PRO A 29 -8.41 -0.08 4.58
N GLU A 30 -7.67 0.45 3.61
CA GLU A 30 -6.98 1.74 3.74
C GLU A 30 -7.08 2.63 2.48
N TYR A 31 -6.98 3.94 2.70
CA TYR A 31 -7.01 4.99 1.67
C TYR A 31 -5.99 6.08 2.00
N ALA A 32 -5.43 6.72 0.98
CA ALA A 32 -4.52 7.84 1.16
C ALA A 32 -5.20 9.01 1.87
N GLN A 33 -4.70 9.35 3.07
CA GLN A 33 -5.23 10.44 3.89
C GLN A 33 -4.61 11.81 3.54
N LEU A 34 -3.50 11.80 2.79
CA LEU A 34 -2.71 12.98 2.46
C LEU A 34 -2.81 13.28 0.96
N PRO A 35 -2.92 14.57 0.56
CA PRO A 35 -2.87 14.96 -0.84
C PRO A 35 -1.47 14.69 -1.43
N VAL A 36 -1.39 14.48 -2.74
CA VAL A 36 -0.12 14.18 -3.46
C VAL A 36 0.95 15.25 -3.22
N SER A 37 0.54 16.50 -3.08
CA SER A 37 1.44 17.63 -2.76
C SER A 37 2.16 17.46 -1.42
N ALA A 38 1.56 16.80 -0.42
CA ALA A 38 2.18 16.55 0.88
C ALA A 38 3.23 15.42 0.83
N SER A 39 3.23 14.62 -0.24
CA SER A 39 4.19 13.55 -0.49
C SER A 39 5.35 13.98 -1.39
N THR A 40 5.43 15.25 -1.77
CA THR A 40 6.41 15.79 -2.72
C THR A 40 7.18 16.95 -2.09
N GLY A 41 8.50 17.03 -2.33
CA GLY A 41 9.37 18.11 -1.85
C GLY A 41 10.49 17.62 -0.93
N PRO A 42 11.31 18.52 -0.38
CA PRO A 42 12.49 18.17 0.44
C PRO A 42 12.13 17.51 1.78
N HIS A 43 10.97 17.84 2.33
CA HIS A 43 10.46 17.30 3.60
C HIS A 43 9.03 16.80 3.41
N PRO A 44 8.84 15.65 2.72
CA PRO A 44 7.51 15.08 2.56
C PRO A 44 6.99 14.60 3.93
N LYS A 45 5.68 14.70 4.13
CA LYS A 45 5.06 14.22 5.35
C LYS A 45 4.89 12.71 5.27
N LEU A 46 5.63 11.97 6.10
CA LEU A 46 5.49 10.53 6.25
C LEU A 46 4.47 10.24 7.36
N PRO A 47 3.24 9.79 7.04
CA PRO A 47 2.31 9.36 8.07
C PRO A 47 2.87 8.12 8.81
N PRO A 48 2.56 7.95 10.11
CA PRO A 48 2.97 6.77 10.85
C PRO A 48 2.32 5.50 10.27
N PRO A 49 2.92 4.31 10.51
CA PRO A 49 2.33 3.04 10.08
C PRO A 49 0.92 2.86 10.63
N ASN A 50 -0.02 2.42 9.79
CA ASN A 50 -1.36 2.05 10.22
C ASN A 50 -1.40 0.53 10.47
N ALA A 51 -1.51 0.12 11.73
CA ALA A 51 -1.54 -1.29 12.09
C ALA A 51 -2.92 -1.90 11.77
N THR A 52 -3.00 -2.57 10.62
CA THR A 52 -4.16 -3.37 10.20
C THR A 52 -3.96 -4.84 10.55
N LEU A 53 -5.05 -5.62 10.65
CA LEU A 53 -5.00 -7.06 10.92
C LEU A 53 -4.21 -7.84 9.85
N MET A 54 -4.29 -7.41 8.59
CA MET A 54 -3.41 -7.87 7.51
C MET A 54 -2.55 -6.68 7.05
N PRO A 55 -1.21 -6.74 7.20
CA PRO A 55 -0.34 -5.66 6.76
C PRO A 55 -0.27 -5.60 5.23
N THR A 56 -0.36 -4.41 4.67
CA THR A 56 -0.44 -4.21 3.21
C THR A 56 0.85 -4.56 2.49
N VAL A 57 2.01 -4.26 3.06
CA VAL A 57 3.33 -4.59 2.50
C VAL A 57 4.37 -4.82 3.60
N ASN A 58 5.15 -5.88 3.49
CA ASN A 58 6.34 -6.08 4.31
C ASN A 58 7.53 -5.41 3.63
N ILE A 59 8.19 -4.46 4.30
CA ILE A 59 9.35 -3.76 3.74
C ILE A 59 10.58 -4.69 3.85
N ALA A 60 10.96 -5.29 2.73
CA ALA A 60 12.19 -6.07 2.64
C ALA A 60 13.43 -5.16 2.81
N ARG A 61 14.50 -5.72 3.39
CA ARG A 61 15.78 -5.03 3.48
C ARG A 61 16.30 -4.77 2.06
N PRO A 62 16.65 -3.52 1.71
CA PRO A 62 17.19 -3.22 0.40
C PRO A 62 18.53 -3.93 0.23
N VAL A 63 18.67 -4.69 -0.86
CA VAL A 63 19.95 -5.24 -1.30
C VAL A 63 20.48 -4.28 -2.35
N GLY A 64 21.54 -3.55 -2.00
CA GLY A 64 22.22 -2.68 -2.95
C GLY A 64 22.97 -3.48 -4.02
N TRP A 65 23.14 -2.89 -5.19
CA TRP A 65 24.05 -3.39 -6.23
C TRP A 65 25.50 -3.30 -5.73
N LYS A 66 26.34 -4.30 -6.07
CA LYS A 66 27.78 -4.21 -5.80
C LYS A 66 28.43 -3.11 -6.63
N ASP A 67 29.66 -2.74 -6.29
CA ASP A 67 30.42 -1.76 -7.06
C ASP A 67 30.54 -2.13 -8.54
N GLY A 68 30.05 -1.23 -9.39
CA GLY A 68 30.02 -1.43 -10.84
C GLY A 68 28.90 -2.34 -11.35
N GLU A 69 28.12 -2.95 -10.46
CA GLU A 69 26.96 -3.75 -10.83
C GLU A 69 25.79 -2.84 -11.23
N MET A 70 25.05 -3.26 -12.26
CA MET A 70 23.94 -2.51 -12.80
C MET A 70 22.85 -3.47 -13.30
N PRO A 71 21.57 -3.08 -13.22
CA PRO A 71 20.49 -3.91 -13.73
C PRO A 71 20.58 -4.07 -15.24
N ARG A 72 20.09 -5.20 -15.73
CA ARG A 72 20.03 -5.48 -17.16
C ARG A 72 19.11 -4.49 -17.86
N ALA A 73 19.66 -3.74 -18.81
CA ALA A 73 18.89 -2.84 -19.66
C ALA A 73 17.96 -3.61 -20.61
N ALA A 74 16.78 -3.05 -20.90
CA ALA A 74 15.94 -3.54 -21.98
C ALA A 74 16.59 -3.29 -23.35
N LYS A 75 16.17 -4.01 -24.39
CA LYS A 75 16.75 -3.90 -25.74
C LYS A 75 16.63 -2.46 -26.26
N GLY A 76 17.75 -1.90 -26.72
CA GLY A 76 17.83 -0.52 -27.22
C GLY A 76 18.00 0.55 -26.14
N LEU A 77 18.09 0.18 -24.85
CA LEU A 77 18.35 1.11 -23.75
C LEU A 77 19.75 0.90 -23.15
N SER A 78 20.29 1.95 -22.54
CA SER A 78 21.52 1.89 -21.75
C SER A 78 21.24 2.31 -20.32
N VAL A 79 21.87 1.63 -19.35
CA VAL A 79 21.76 1.95 -17.92
C VAL A 79 23.08 2.53 -17.46
N LYS A 80 23.02 3.67 -16.75
CA LYS A 80 24.16 4.30 -16.07
C LYS A 80 23.74 4.71 -14.67
N ALA A 81 24.68 4.68 -13.72
CA ALA A 81 24.41 5.17 -12.38
C ALA A 81 24.16 6.69 -12.41
N PHE A 82 23.06 7.13 -11.80
CA PHE A 82 22.73 8.55 -11.70
C PHE A 82 23.66 9.27 -10.70
N ALA A 83 23.94 8.63 -9.56
CA ALA A 83 24.85 9.12 -8.53
C ALA A 83 25.48 7.92 -7.77
N LYS A 84 26.63 8.16 -7.12
CA LYS A 84 27.33 7.20 -6.24
C LYS A 84 27.52 7.80 -4.85
N GLY A 85 27.71 6.96 -3.83
CA GLY A 85 27.98 7.41 -2.46
C GLY A 85 26.77 7.99 -1.73
N LEU A 86 25.55 7.66 -2.17
CA LEU A 86 24.33 8.09 -1.47
C LEU A 86 24.15 7.24 -0.22
N ASN A 87 24.34 7.85 0.96
CA ASN A 87 24.02 7.20 2.22
C ASN A 87 22.50 7.17 2.38
N ALA A 88 21.92 6.01 2.10
CA ALA A 88 20.54 5.76 2.44
C ALA A 88 20.48 5.36 3.93
N ASP A 89 20.29 6.35 4.80
CA ASP A 89 20.00 6.08 6.21
C ASP A 89 18.62 5.44 6.30
N PHE A 90 18.56 4.14 6.59
CA PHE A 90 17.31 3.41 6.81
C PHE A 90 17.09 3.10 8.29
N SER A 91 17.82 3.75 9.20
CA SER A 91 17.72 3.51 10.65
C SER A 91 16.32 3.79 11.20
N HIS A 92 15.62 4.74 10.60
CA HIS A 92 14.24 5.13 10.89
C HIS A 92 13.19 4.20 10.25
N LEU A 93 13.58 3.31 9.33
CA LEU A 93 12.68 2.28 8.80
C LEU A 93 12.57 1.04 9.69
N ARG A 94 13.31 0.99 10.81
CA ARG A 94 13.20 -0.10 11.80
C ARG A 94 11.82 -0.20 12.46
N GLN A 95 11.05 0.88 12.45
CA GLN A 95 9.66 0.91 12.94
C GLN A 95 8.70 0.09 12.06
N PHE A 96 9.08 -0.26 10.83
CA PHE A 96 8.26 -1.08 9.92
C PHE A 96 8.59 -2.58 9.98
N ARG A 97 9.44 -3.00 10.94
CA ARG A 97 9.69 -4.42 11.21
C ARG A 97 8.47 -4.99 11.95
N VAL A 98 7.54 -5.55 11.19
CA VAL A 98 6.50 -6.44 11.73
C VAL A 98 7.15 -7.79 12.07
N ILE A 99 6.70 -8.34 13.19
CA ILE A 99 6.98 -9.67 13.78
C ILE A 99 7.14 -10.78 12.74
#